data_AF-A0A5K1DJX0-F1
#
_entry.id   AF-A0A5K1DJX0-F1
#
_cell.length_a   1.000
_cell.length_b   1.000
_cell.length_c   1.000
_cell.angle_alpha   90.00
_cell.angle_beta   90.00
_cell.angle_gamma   90.00
#
_symmetry.space_group_name_H-M   'P 1'
#
loop_
_entity.id
_entity.type
_entity.pdbx_description
1 polymer ?
#
loop_
_entity_poly.entity_id
_entity_poly.type
_entity_poly.pdbx_seq_one_letter_code
_entity_poly.pdbx_strand_id
1 'polypeptide(L)'
;MLIPVSVLLTFTTIDSTWSSIEKRVSVPNVAARLQPIHVIEDVQAAVKMAGNMRMQPEKSRRIEFMLVTGERSVACGSSEGSYVMMMSYKNKIDYCNIHGCKVWYALEVWENGFTGTWARYPLLLKLMKANPKIQWFMWMDSDAIFTDLNFTIPIRTYEDWGKKMVVPGYWEK
;
A
#
# COMPACT_ATOMS: atom_id res chain seq x y z
N MET A 1 21.34 -3.35 7.37
CA MET A 1 20.19 -3.61 8.25
C MET A 1 18.94 -3.25 7.47
N LEU A 2 18.28 -4.24 6.86
CA LEU A 2 17.05 -4.05 6.09
C LEU A 2 15.95 -3.59 7.05
N ILE A 3 15.37 -2.42 6.83
CA ILE A 3 14.16 -2.00 7.55
C ILE A 3 13.00 -2.81 6.95
N PRO A 4 12.34 -3.68 7.71
CA PRO A 4 11.20 -4.44 7.19
C PRO A 4 10.01 -3.48 7.01
N VAL A 5 9.65 -3.23 5.76
CA VAL A 5 8.50 -2.40 5.39
C VAL A 5 7.22 -3.16 5.70
N SER A 6 6.29 -2.55 6.44
CA SER A 6 5.10 -3.22 6.97
C SER A 6 3.82 -2.74 6.24
N VAL A 7 2.88 -3.64 6.01
CA VAL A 7 1.68 -3.38 5.20
C VAL A 7 0.41 -3.64 6.02
N LEU A 8 -0.49 -2.67 6.09
CA LEU A 8 -1.84 -2.86 6.61
C LEU A 8 -2.78 -3.03 5.42
N LEU A 9 -3.45 -4.20 5.30
CA LEU A 9 -4.39 -4.48 4.22
C LEU A 9 -5.78 -4.62 4.83
N THR A 10 -6.74 -3.81 4.40
CA THR A 10 -8.15 -4.08 4.61
C THR A 10 -8.69 -4.79 3.37
N PHE A 11 -9.34 -5.95 3.53
CA PHE A 11 -10.04 -6.66 2.44
C PHE A 11 -11.53 -6.69 2.77
N THR A 12 -12.38 -6.14 1.91
CA THR A 12 -13.85 -6.31 2.02
C THR A 12 -14.46 -7.07 0.84
N THR A 13 -13.69 -7.42 -0.20
CA THR A 13 -14.24 -8.21 -1.32
C THR A 13 -13.33 -9.39 -1.68
N ILE A 14 -13.81 -10.61 -1.37
CA ILE A 14 -13.42 -11.83 -2.08
C ILE A 14 -14.27 -11.83 -3.36
N ASP A 15 -13.69 -11.44 -4.50
CA ASP A 15 -14.40 -11.54 -5.78
C ASP A 15 -14.01 -12.83 -6.53
N SER A 16 -15.03 -13.47 -7.05
CA SER A 16 -15.11 -14.81 -7.66
C SER A 16 -14.48 -14.93 -9.05
N THR A 17 -13.63 -13.98 -9.46
CA THR A 17 -13.17 -13.84 -10.84
C THR A 17 -12.05 -14.80 -11.26
N TRP A 18 -11.71 -15.80 -10.44
CA TRP A 18 -10.66 -16.79 -10.75
C TRP A 18 -10.88 -17.50 -12.10
N SER A 19 -12.12 -17.84 -12.41
CA SER A 19 -12.49 -18.56 -13.65
C SER A 19 -12.38 -17.74 -14.94
N SER A 20 -12.26 -16.40 -14.83
CA SER A 20 -12.20 -15.50 -16.00
C SER A 20 -10.77 -15.16 -16.42
N ILE A 21 -9.78 -15.42 -15.56
CA ILE A 21 -8.35 -15.19 -15.86
C ILE A 21 -7.79 -16.35 -16.70
N GLU A 22 -8.15 -17.60 -16.39
CA GLU A 22 -7.67 -18.78 -17.12
C GLU A 22 -8.07 -18.77 -18.60
N LYS A 23 -9.22 -18.19 -18.95
CA LYS A 23 -9.74 -18.19 -20.33
C LYS A 23 -9.13 -17.15 -21.26
N ARG A 24 -8.40 -16.14 -20.75
CA ARG A 24 -7.79 -15.08 -21.60
C ARG A 24 -6.27 -15.20 -21.76
N VAL A 25 -5.62 -16.07 -21.01
CA VAL A 25 -4.18 -16.31 -21.15
C VAL A 25 -3.97 -17.56 -22.00
N SER A 26 -3.99 -17.41 -23.32
CA SER A 26 -3.27 -18.35 -24.19
C SER A 26 -1.79 -18.16 -23.91
N VAL A 27 -1.21 -18.96 -23.01
CA VAL A 27 0.21 -18.95 -22.70
C VAL A 27 0.95 -19.39 -23.97
N PRO A 28 1.67 -18.49 -24.69
CA PRO A 28 2.56 -18.96 -25.73
C PRO A 28 3.70 -19.69 -25.03
N ASN A 29 4.16 -20.81 -25.60
CA ASN A 29 5.39 -21.50 -25.18
C ASN A 29 6.59 -20.57 -25.36
N VAL A 30 6.79 -19.67 -24.41
CA VAL A 30 8.00 -18.89 -24.23
C VAL A 30 8.53 -19.36 -22.90
N ALA A 31 9.63 -20.10 -22.95
CA ALA A 31 10.45 -20.37 -21.78
C ALA A 31 10.85 -19.00 -21.19
N ALA A 32 10.07 -18.53 -20.22
CA ALA A 32 10.36 -17.32 -19.47
C ALA A 32 11.59 -17.63 -18.62
N ARG A 33 12.76 -17.37 -19.20
CA ARG A 33 14.03 -17.39 -18.51
C ARG A 33 13.96 -16.29 -17.45
N LEU A 34 13.63 -16.69 -16.22
CA LEU A 34 13.79 -15.86 -15.02
C LEU A 34 15.20 -15.26 -15.08
N GLN A 35 15.30 -13.95 -15.28
CA GLN A 35 16.59 -13.31 -15.18
C GLN A 35 17.04 -13.38 -13.72
N PRO A 36 18.31 -13.71 -13.45
CA PRO A 36 18.82 -13.73 -12.10
C PRO A 36 18.67 -12.33 -11.50
N ILE A 37 18.11 -12.29 -10.29
CA ILE A 37 18.02 -11.10 -9.45
C ILE A 37 19.45 -10.56 -9.32
N HIS A 38 19.73 -9.43 -9.98
CA HIS A 38 20.94 -8.66 -9.70
C HIS A 38 20.78 -8.07 -8.30
N VAL A 39 21.37 -8.74 -7.31
CA VAL A 39 21.61 -8.15 -5.99
C VAL A 39 22.72 -7.13 -6.20
N ILE A 40 22.35 -5.87 -6.42
CA ILE A 40 23.31 -4.77 -6.51
C ILE A 40 23.86 -4.54 -5.10
N GLU A 41 25.16 -4.79 -4.92
CA GLU A 41 25.93 -4.65 -3.68
C GLU A 41 26.14 -3.17 -3.27
N ASP A 42 25.09 -2.37 -3.13
CA ASP A 42 25.19 -0.99 -2.65
C ASP A 42 25.09 -0.85 -1.12
N VAL A 43 25.32 -1.95 -0.38
CA VAL A 43 25.27 -1.97 1.09
C VAL A 43 26.37 -1.06 1.67
N GLN A 44 27.51 -0.94 1.01
CA GLN A 44 28.65 -0.17 1.52
C GLN A 44 28.48 1.35 1.39
N ALA A 45 27.81 1.82 0.33
CA ALA A 45 27.54 3.25 0.14
C ALA A 45 26.57 3.78 1.20
N ALA A 46 25.53 2.99 1.54
CA ALA A 46 24.57 3.33 2.59
C ALA A 46 25.21 3.36 4.00
N VAL A 47 26.15 2.45 4.28
CA VAL A 47 26.88 2.41 5.56
C VAL A 47 27.81 3.63 5.71
N LYS A 48 28.44 4.09 4.62
CA LYS A 48 29.34 5.26 4.64
C LYS A 48 28.59 6.58 4.87
N MET A 49 27.34 6.67 4.41
CA MET A 49 26.48 7.83 4.66
C MET A 49 25.90 7.86 6.09
N ALA A 50 25.79 6.71 6.75
CA ALA A 50 25.30 6.60 8.13
C ALA A 50 26.35 7.01 9.18
N GLY A 51 27.65 6.93 8.84
CA GLY A 51 28.75 7.20 9.78
C GLY A 51 28.93 8.65 10.22
N ASN A 52 28.18 9.62 9.65
CA ASN A 52 28.37 11.04 9.94
C ASN A 52 27.11 11.78 10.42
N MET A 53 26.04 11.05 10.77
CA MET A 53 24.81 11.65 11.28
C MET A 53 24.85 11.68 12.82
N ARG A 54 25.16 12.84 13.40
CA ARG A 54 24.95 13.11 14.83
C ARG A 54 23.48 12.81 15.17
N MET A 55 23.23 11.71 15.86
CA MET A 55 21.89 11.36 16.34
C MET A 55 21.47 12.38 17.40
N GLN A 56 20.59 13.29 17.01
CA GLN A 56 19.82 14.11 17.93
C GLN A 56 18.98 13.19 18.83
N PRO A 57 18.79 13.52 20.13
CA PRO A 57 17.99 12.72 21.03
C PRO A 57 16.56 12.58 20.48
N GLU A 58 16.03 11.36 20.56
CA GLU A 58 14.79 10.94 19.89
C GLU A 58 13.58 11.75 20.35
N LYS A 59 13.31 12.83 19.64
CA LYS A 59 12.02 13.51 19.64
C LYS A 59 11.00 12.49 19.14
N SER A 60 10.22 11.89 20.06
CA SER A 60 9.17 10.89 19.82
C SER A 60 8.78 10.85 18.34
N ARG A 61 9.40 9.94 17.58
CA ARG A 61 9.24 9.94 16.12
C ARG A 61 7.76 9.76 15.83
N ARG A 62 7.12 10.80 15.27
CA ARG A 62 5.79 10.62 14.67
C ARG A 62 5.95 9.53 13.63
N ILE A 63 5.16 8.47 13.74
CA ILE A 63 5.20 7.40 12.76
C ILE A 63 4.60 7.95 11.48
N GLU A 64 5.43 8.09 10.45
CA GLU A 64 4.94 8.39 9.11
C GLU A 64 4.35 7.11 8.49
N PHE A 65 3.05 7.12 8.26
CA PHE A 65 2.38 6.12 7.45
C PHE A 65 1.73 6.75 6.21
N MET A 66 1.62 5.96 5.15
CA MET A 66 0.98 6.34 3.90
C MET A 66 -0.31 5.55 3.72
N LEU A 67 -1.42 6.25 3.62
CA LEU A 67 -2.69 5.70 3.16
C LEU A 67 -2.67 5.65 1.63
N VAL A 68 -2.83 4.46 1.08
CA VAL A 68 -2.87 4.20 -0.36
C VAL A 68 -4.28 3.78 -0.71
N THR A 69 -4.90 4.46 -1.65
CA THR A 69 -6.19 4.09 -2.21
C THR A 69 -6.12 4.25 -3.72
N GLY A 70 -6.99 3.56 -4.44
CA GLY A 70 -7.01 3.66 -5.89
C GLY A 70 -8.37 3.32 -6.46
N GLU A 71 -8.64 3.89 -7.62
CA GLU A 71 -9.79 3.56 -8.44
C GLU A 71 -9.37 3.31 -9.89
N ARG A 72 -10.34 2.93 -10.71
CA ARG A 72 -10.13 2.72 -12.14
C ARG A 72 -9.88 4.05 -12.86
N SER A 73 -9.04 4.00 -13.89
CA SER A 73 -8.72 5.16 -14.76
C SER A 73 -9.89 5.63 -15.62
N VAL A 74 -10.88 4.77 -15.85
CA VAL A 74 -12.04 5.02 -16.72
C VAL A 74 -13.21 5.56 -15.92
N ALA A 75 -14.02 6.41 -16.56
CA ALA A 75 -15.23 6.97 -15.97
C ALA A 75 -16.22 5.90 -15.49
N CYS A 76 -17.01 6.25 -14.47
CA CYS A 76 -18.06 5.37 -13.95
C CYS A 76 -19.17 5.14 -14.97
N GLY A 77 -19.72 3.93 -14.99
CA GLY A 77 -20.90 3.63 -15.79
C GLY A 77 -22.16 4.36 -15.27
N SER A 78 -22.19 4.69 -13.98
CA SER A 78 -23.23 5.52 -13.36
C SER A 78 -22.79 6.98 -13.26
N SER A 79 -23.75 7.92 -13.38
CA SER A 79 -23.51 9.36 -13.21
C SER A 79 -22.97 9.70 -11.82
N GLU A 80 -23.45 9.01 -10.79
CA GLU A 80 -23.12 9.30 -9.39
C GLU A 80 -21.83 8.64 -8.91
N GLY A 81 -21.31 7.64 -9.63
CA GLY A 81 -20.17 6.85 -9.17
C GLY A 81 -18.93 7.72 -8.93
N SER A 82 -18.65 8.65 -9.84
CA SER A 82 -17.49 9.53 -9.72
C SER A 82 -17.63 10.52 -8.55
N TYR A 83 -18.86 10.97 -8.26
CA TYR A 83 -19.12 11.82 -7.10
C TYR A 83 -18.85 11.07 -5.79
N VAL A 84 -19.33 9.83 -5.67
CA VAL A 84 -19.11 8.99 -4.49
C VAL A 84 -17.61 8.70 -4.27
N MET A 85 -16.86 8.40 -5.34
CA MET A 85 -15.42 8.17 -5.25
C MET A 85 -14.66 9.42 -4.79
N MET A 86 -15.02 10.60 -5.30
CA MET A 86 -14.46 11.88 -4.87
C MET A 86 -14.73 12.15 -3.38
N MET A 87 -15.95 11.85 -2.90
CA MET A 87 -16.31 12.00 -1.49
C MET A 87 -15.52 11.03 -0.59
N SER A 88 -15.32 9.79 -1.04
CA SER A 88 -14.47 8.81 -0.36
C SER A 88 -13.01 9.27 -0.28
N TYR A 89 -12.48 9.84 -1.37
CA TYR A 89 -11.13 10.41 -1.37
C TYR A 89 -11.00 11.58 -0.40
N LYS A 90 -11.97 12.50 -0.40
CA LYS A 90 -12.01 13.62 0.55
C LYS A 90 -12.03 13.14 2.00
N ASN A 91 -12.83 12.14 2.32
CA ASN A 91 -12.88 11.54 3.66
C ASN A 91 -11.50 11.05 4.13
N LYS A 92 -10.75 10.38 3.25
CA LYS A 92 -9.39 9.88 3.55
C LYS A 92 -8.37 11.01 3.72
N ILE A 93 -8.46 12.08 2.92
CA ILE A 93 -7.63 13.29 3.09
C ILE A 93 -7.91 13.92 4.45
N ASP A 94 -9.19 14.10 4.80
CA ASP A 94 -9.59 14.75 6.05
C ASP A 94 -9.07 13.94 7.27
N TYR A 95 -9.18 12.61 7.23
CA TYR A 95 -8.55 11.74 8.24
C TYR A 95 -7.04 11.94 8.30
N CYS A 96 -6.33 11.92 7.16
CA CYS A 96 -4.88 12.06 7.16
C CYS A 96 -4.38 13.43 7.61
N ASN A 97 -5.14 14.50 7.38
CA ASN A 97 -4.83 15.83 7.88
C ASN A 97 -4.85 15.87 9.42
N ILE A 98 -5.80 15.17 10.05
CA ILE A 98 -5.91 15.07 11.51
C ILE A 98 -4.76 14.22 12.09
N HIS A 99 -4.49 13.08 11.47
CA HIS A 99 -3.56 12.06 12.02
C HIS A 99 -2.11 12.20 11.53
N GLY A 100 -1.83 13.11 10.59
CA GLY A 100 -0.49 13.35 10.06
C GLY A 100 0.02 12.26 9.11
N CYS A 101 -0.86 11.57 8.40
CA CYS A 101 -0.48 10.63 7.33
C CYS A 101 -0.43 11.28 5.95
N LYS A 102 0.25 10.60 5.02
CA LYS A 102 0.26 10.95 3.60
C LYS A 102 -0.79 10.13 2.87
N VAL A 103 -1.49 10.72 1.90
CA VAL A 103 -2.42 9.99 1.03
C VAL A 103 -1.80 9.84 -0.36
N TRP A 104 -1.88 8.62 -0.91
CA TRP A 104 -1.60 8.34 -2.31
C TRP A 104 -2.88 7.87 -2.99
N TYR A 105 -3.30 8.58 -4.04
CA TYR A 105 -4.49 8.28 -4.84
C TYR A 105 -4.07 7.76 -6.21
N ALA A 106 -4.28 6.47 -6.48
CA ALA A 106 -3.92 5.86 -7.74
C ALA A 106 -5.10 5.87 -8.73
N LEU A 107 -4.86 6.45 -9.91
CA LEU A 107 -5.79 6.48 -11.04
C LEU A 107 -5.33 5.60 -12.22
N GLU A 108 -4.21 4.90 -12.09
CA GLU A 108 -3.57 4.19 -13.19
C GLU A 108 -3.09 2.80 -12.78
N VAL A 109 -3.04 1.90 -13.77
CA VAL A 109 -2.50 0.56 -13.63
C VAL A 109 -1.02 0.60 -14.00
N TRP A 110 -0.16 0.21 -13.06
CA TRP A 110 1.29 0.37 -13.16
C TRP A 110 2.03 -0.81 -13.79
N GLU A 111 1.35 -1.93 -14.02
CA GLU A 111 1.94 -3.14 -14.57
C GLU A 111 0.92 -3.93 -15.40
N ASN A 112 1.30 -4.29 -16.62
CA ASN A 112 0.45 -5.08 -17.51
C ASN A 112 0.18 -6.47 -16.88
N GLY A 113 -1.07 -6.89 -16.90
CA GLY A 113 -1.51 -8.16 -16.29
C GLY A 113 -2.05 -8.03 -14.87
N PHE A 114 -1.72 -6.95 -14.13
CA PHE A 114 -2.29 -6.66 -12.81
C PHE A 114 -3.47 -5.71 -12.93
N THR A 115 -4.66 -6.26 -13.21
CA THR A 115 -5.90 -5.48 -13.39
C THR A 115 -6.87 -5.63 -12.22
N GLY A 116 -7.81 -4.70 -12.10
CA GLY A 116 -8.80 -4.70 -11.02
C GLY A 116 -8.15 -4.68 -9.64
N THR A 117 -8.64 -5.52 -8.72
CA THR A 117 -8.15 -5.63 -7.34
C THR A 117 -6.67 -6.00 -7.25
N TRP A 118 -6.10 -6.63 -8.29
CA TRP A 118 -4.68 -7.03 -8.31
C TRP A 118 -3.74 -5.86 -8.64
N ALA A 119 -4.24 -4.73 -9.16
CA ALA A 119 -3.42 -3.56 -9.48
C ALA A 119 -2.71 -2.96 -8.24
N ARG A 120 -3.22 -3.22 -7.03
CA ARG A 120 -2.63 -2.72 -5.77
C ARG A 120 -1.27 -3.31 -5.44
N TYR A 121 -0.97 -4.54 -5.84
CA TYR A 121 0.31 -5.20 -5.51
C TYR A 121 1.52 -4.49 -6.13
N PRO A 122 1.59 -4.30 -7.46
CA PRO A 122 2.71 -3.60 -8.07
C PRO A 122 2.77 -2.14 -7.64
N LEU A 123 1.61 -1.51 -7.41
CA LEU A 123 1.53 -0.15 -6.88
C LEU A 123 2.17 -0.03 -5.49
N LEU A 124 1.73 -0.84 -4.53
CA LEU A 124 2.29 -0.85 -3.17
C LEU A 124 3.79 -1.14 -3.19
N LEU A 125 4.24 -2.13 -3.95
CA LEU A 125 5.66 -2.47 -4.05
C LEU A 125 6.50 -1.29 -4.57
N LYS A 126 6.03 -0.58 -5.61
CA LYS A 126 6.74 0.59 -6.14
C LYS A 126 6.72 1.75 -5.13
N LEU A 127 5.61 1.97 -4.43
CA LEU A 127 5.53 3.00 -3.39
C LEU A 127 6.46 2.72 -2.21
N MET A 128 6.56 1.46 -1.77
CA MET A 128 7.48 1.02 -0.72
C MET A 128 8.93 1.25 -1.12
N LYS A 129 9.30 0.94 -2.37
CA LYS A 129 10.65 1.19 -2.90
C LYS A 129 10.96 2.69 -3.04
N ALA A 130 10.00 3.48 -3.51
CA ALA A 130 10.18 4.92 -3.71
C ALA A 130 10.21 5.71 -2.40
N ASN A 131 9.61 5.19 -1.33
CA ASN A 131 9.47 5.90 -0.05
C ASN A 131 10.06 5.10 1.12
N PRO A 132 11.39 4.88 1.16
CA PRO A 132 12.04 4.06 2.20
C PRO A 132 11.96 4.66 3.62
N LYS A 133 11.55 5.93 3.75
CA LYS A 133 11.35 6.62 5.04
C LYS A 133 9.99 6.30 5.67
N ILE A 134 9.03 5.82 4.89
CA ILE A 134 7.69 5.50 5.36
C ILE A 134 7.70 4.09 5.95
N GLN A 135 7.21 3.97 7.18
CA GLN A 135 7.29 2.72 7.94
C GLN A 135 6.12 1.79 7.63
N TRP A 136 4.93 2.39 7.42
CA TRP A 136 3.69 1.68 7.19
C TRP A 136 2.97 2.19 5.95
N PHE A 137 2.50 1.24 5.14
CA PHE A 137 1.61 1.50 4.02
C PHE A 137 0.26 0.85 4.33
N MET A 138 -0.81 1.63 4.31
CA MET A 138 -2.16 1.16 4.52
C MET A 138 -2.91 1.20 3.21
N TRP A 139 -3.22 0.04 2.65
CA TRP A 139 -4.17 -0.05 1.54
C TRP A 139 -5.59 0.10 2.09
N MET A 140 -6.35 1.00 1.50
CA MET A 140 -7.77 1.21 1.80
C MET A 140 -8.53 1.29 0.48
N ASP A 141 -9.52 0.42 0.29
CA ASP A 141 -10.33 0.38 -0.93
C ASP A 141 -11.08 1.71 -1.14
N SER A 142 -11.44 1.99 -2.39
CA SER A 142 -12.12 3.25 -2.75
C SER A 142 -13.55 3.32 -2.20
N ASP A 143 -14.19 2.20 -1.91
CA ASP A 143 -15.51 2.07 -1.28
C ASP A 143 -15.47 2.00 0.26
N ALA A 144 -14.28 1.98 0.87
CA ALA A 144 -14.10 2.07 2.32
C ALA A 144 -13.97 3.53 2.77
N ILE A 145 -14.64 3.93 3.87
CA ILE A 145 -14.57 5.27 4.44
C ILE A 145 -14.34 5.24 5.96
N PHE A 146 -13.70 6.27 6.49
CA PHE A 146 -13.65 6.52 7.93
C PHE A 146 -14.97 7.11 8.41
N THR A 147 -15.61 6.42 9.34
CA THR A 147 -16.81 6.90 10.03
C THR A 147 -16.48 7.62 11.34
N ASP A 148 -15.41 7.19 12.01
CA ASP A 148 -14.82 7.87 13.17
C ASP A 148 -13.48 8.50 12.76
N LEU A 149 -13.45 9.82 12.64
CA LEU A 149 -12.24 10.57 12.31
C LEU A 149 -11.32 10.80 13.51
N ASN A 150 -11.79 10.58 14.74
CA ASN A 150 -10.97 10.70 15.95
C ASN A 150 -10.21 9.41 16.26
N PHE A 151 -10.65 8.27 15.72
CA PHE A 151 -9.98 7.00 15.88
C PHE A 151 -8.53 7.10 15.37
N THR A 152 -7.57 6.70 16.21
CA THR A 152 -6.15 6.64 15.85
C THR A 152 -5.74 5.19 15.68
N ILE A 153 -5.22 4.84 14.51
CA ILE A 153 -4.68 3.49 14.26
C ILE A 153 -3.48 3.27 15.20
N PRO A 154 -3.46 2.20 16.02
CA PRO A 154 -2.42 1.97 17.02
C PRO A 154 -1.16 1.34 16.40
N ILE A 155 -0.53 2.05 15.46
CA ILE A 155 0.62 1.54 14.68
C ILE A 155 1.79 1.14 15.59
N ARG A 156 2.07 1.93 16.64
CA ARG A 156 3.10 1.62 17.65
C ARG A 156 2.87 0.27 18.30
N THR A 157 1.63 -0.03 18.65
CA THR A 157 1.28 -1.32 19.26
C THR A 157 1.57 -2.48 18.32
N TYR A 158 1.32 -2.31 17.01
CA TYR A 158 1.67 -3.34 16.02
C TYR A 158 3.18 -3.53 15.88
N GLU A 159 3.96 -2.45 15.96
CA GLU A 159 5.43 -2.49 15.96
C GLU A 159 5.98 -3.17 17.22
N ASP A 160 5.45 -2.83 18.39
CA ASP A 160 5.81 -3.41 19.68
C ASP A 160 5.54 -4.92 19.69
N TRP A 161 4.46 -5.36 19.03
CA TRP A 161 4.15 -6.77 18.81
C TRP A 161 4.98 -7.44 17.69
N GLY A 162 5.89 -6.70 17.05
CA GLY A 162 6.73 -7.19 15.96
C GLY A 162 5.98 -7.51 14.67
N LYS A 163 4.76 -6.99 14.47
CA LYS A 163 3.94 -7.28 13.29
C LYS A 163 4.44 -6.52 12.06
N LYS A 164 4.48 -7.22 10.93
CA LYS A 164 4.81 -6.65 9.61
C LYS A 164 3.61 -6.55 8.68
N MET A 165 2.52 -7.21 9.06
CA MET A 165 1.26 -7.12 8.34
C MET A 165 0.11 -7.16 9.33
N VAL A 166 -0.89 -6.31 9.10
CA VAL A 166 -2.11 -6.26 9.89
C VAL A 166 -3.28 -6.28 8.92
N VAL A 167 -4.25 -7.14 9.19
CA VAL A 167 -5.47 -7.30 8.39
C VAL A 167 -6.62 -7.42 9.37
N PRO A 168 -7.72 -6.65 9.19
CA PRO A 168 -8.94 -6.88 9.94
C PRO A 168 -9.43 -8.30 9.66
N GLY A 169 -9.71 -9.05 10.71
CA GLY A 169 -10.22 -10.41 10.62
C GLY A 169 -11.01 -10.76 11.85
N TYR A 170 -11.79 -11.83 11.74
CA TYR A 170 -12.49 -12.42 12.86
C TYR A 170 -11.69 -13.60 13.39
N TRP A 171 -11.75 -13.81 14.70
CA TRP A 171 -11.37 -15.08 15.30
C TRP A 171 -12.61 -15.97 15.31
N GLU A 172 -12.81 -16.77 14.28
CA GLU A 172 -13.65 -17.96 14.43
C GLU A 172 -12.73 -19.11 14.88
N LYS A 173 -13.11 -19.76 15.99
CA LYS A 173 -12.46 -20.98 16.48
C LYS A 173 -12.97 -22.18 15.71
#